data_AF-A0A382B3J0-F1
#
_entry.id   AF-A0A382B3J0-F1
#
_cell.length_a   1.000
_cell.length_b   1.000
_cell.length_c   1.000
_cell.angle_alpha   90.00
_cell.angle_beta   90.00
_cell.angle_gamma   90.00
#
_symmetry.space_group_name_H-M   'P 1'
#
loop_
_entity.id
_entity.type
_entity.pdbx_description
1 polymer ?
#
loop_
_entity_poly.entity_id
_entity_poly.type
_entity_poly.pdbx_seq_one_letter_code
_entity_poly.pdbx_strand_id
1 'polypeptide(L)'
;MNLLLMSGGRHPYEESTPVLKGFLETAGHAVTVREDAEALTDGTLNRSDVLIFNTLREGDMALDAEQQNALKGYISSGNGFVCIHISGCVPDSWNEYGE
;
A
#
# COMPACT_ATOMS: atom_id res chain seq x y z
N MET A 1 -10.88 11.26 5.40
CA MET A 1 -9.58 11.01 4.76
C MET A 1 -9.79 10.13 3.55
N ASN A 2 -8.98 10.34 2.53
CA ASN A 2 -8.85 9.48 1.35
C ASN A 2 -7.76 8.45 1.63
N LEU A 3 -8.10 7.17 1.64
CA LEU A 3 -7.21 6.08 1.96
C LEU A 3 -6.94 5.26 0.70
N LEU A 4 -5.67 5.00 0.41
CA LEU A 4 -5.26 4.03 -0.61
C LEU A 4 -4.98 2.69 0.06
N LEU A 5 -5.86 1.71 -0.15
CA LEU A 5 -5.69 0.34 0.31
C LEU A 5 -5.12 -0.51 -0.83
N MET A 6 -3.82 -0.79 -0.78
CA MET A 6 -3.18 -1.68 -1.74
C MET A 6 -3.33 -3.14 -1.30
N SER A 7 -3.73 -4.00 -2.23
CA SER A 7 -4.03 -5.42 -1.99
C SER A 7 -3.49 -6.33 -3.10
N GLY A 8 -3.99 -7.56 -3.19
CA GLY A 8 -3.56 -8.57 -4.17
C GLY A 8 -2.32 -9.36 -3.71
N GLY A 9 -2.07 -10.51 -4.35
CA GLY A 9 -0.93 -11.38 -4.07
C GLY A 9 -1.32 -12.81 -3.73
N ARG A 10 -0.49 -13.46 -2.91
CA ARG A 10 -0.57 -14.91 -2.63
C ARG A 10 -1.35 -15.26 -1.36
N HIS A 11 -1.76 -14.26 -0.58
CA HIS A 11 -2.63 -14.45 0.58
C HIS A 11 -4.11 -14.28 0.16
N PRO A 12 -5.07 -14.80 0.95
CA PRO A 12 -6.50 -14.67 0.66
C PRO A 12 -7.00 -13.24 0.95
N TYR A 13 -6.43 -12.28 0.23
CA TYR A 13 -6.75 -10.86 0.39
C TYR A 13 -8.16 -10.52 -0.12
N GLU A 14 -8.73 -11.35 -0.99
CA GLU A 14 -10.13 -11.32 -1.38
C GLU A 14 -11.08 -11.46 -0.19
N GLU A 15 -10.63 -12.10 0.91
CA GLU A 15 -11.40 -12.19 2.15
C GLU A 15 -11.16 -10.99 3.07
N SER A 16 -9.92 -10.53 3.22
CA SER A 16 -9.57 -9.47 4.17
C SER A 16 -9.85 -8.06 3.66
N THR A 17 -9.66 -7.80 2.37
CA THR A 17 -9.82 -6.48 1.76
C THR A 17 -11.25 -5.93 1.85
N PRO A 18 -12.32 -6.70 1.58
CA PRO A 18 -13.69 -6.22 1.76
C PRO A 18 -14.00 -5.86 3.22
N VAL A 19 -13.46 -6.63 4.18
CA VAL A 19 -13.64 -6.38 5.62
C VAL A 19 -12.95 -5.09 6.03
N LEU A 20 -11.67 -4.91 5.65
CA LEU A 20 -10.90 -3.70 5.92
C LEU A 20 -11.53 -2.46 5.28
N LYS A 21 -11.91 -2.57 4.00
CA LYS A 21 -12.59 -1.49 3.27
C LYS A 21 -13.88 -1.10 3.99
N GLY A 22 -14.76 -2.06 4.29
CA GLY A 22 -16.04 -1.79 4.94
C GLY A 22 -15.89 -1.18 6.33
N PHE A 23 -14.91 -1.65 7.12
CA PHE A 23 -14.59 -1.07 8.43
C PHE A 23 -14.17 0.39 8.32
N LEU A 24 -13.24 0.71 7.42
CA LEU A 24 -12.73 2.06 7.21
C LEU A 24 -13.80 3.02 6.65
N GLU A 25 -14.63 2.53 5.71
CA GLU A 25 -15.75 3.31 5.17
C GLU A 25 -16.82 3.59 6.23
N THR A 26 -17.13 2.62 7.09
CA THR A 26 -18.05 2.80 8.22
C THR A 26 -17.54 3.85 9.20
N ALA A 27 -16.22 3.99 9.34
CA ALA A 27 -15.59 5.04 10.13
C ALA A 27 -15.60 6.43 9.45
N GLY A 28 -16.17 6.57 8.26
CA GLY A 28 -16.30 7.84 7.53
C GLY A 28 -15.11 8.18 6.63
N HIS A 29 -14.29 7.20 6.26
CA HIS A 29 -13.20 7.38 5.31
C HIS A 29 -13.62 7.02 3.87
N ALA A 30 -13.01 7.65 2.88
CA ALA A 30 -13.12 7.25 1.48
C ALA A 30 -11.98 6.28 1.17
N VAL A 31 -12.29 5.08 0.67
CA VAL A 31 -11.27 4.02 0.43
C VAL A 31 -11.18 3.71 -1.06
N THR A 32 -10.00 3.92 -1.62
CA THR A 32 -9.63 3.46 -2.96
C THR A 32 -8.83 2.17 -2.83
N VAL A 33 -9.33 1.07 -3.41
CA VAL A 33 -8.63 -0.21 -3.44
C VAL A 33 -7.89 -0.35 -4.77
N ARG A 34 -6.62 -0.76 -4.72
CA ARG A 34 -5.79 -1.05 -5.89
C ARG A 34 -4.97 -2.31 -5.65
N GLU A 35 -4.69 -3.08 -6.69
CA GLU A 35 -3.80 -4.26 -6.62
C GLU A 35 -2.50 -4.04 -7.40
N ASP A 36 -2.55 -3.16 -8.40
CA ASP A 36 -1.42 -2.75 -9.21
C ASP A 36 -0.51 -1.73 -8.50
N ALA A 37 0.78 -1.76 -8.83
CA ALA A 37 1.76 -0.82 -8.29
C ALA A 37 1.72 0.57 -8.96
N GLU A 38 1.04 0.70 -10.10
CA GLU A 38 0.89 1.98 -10.81
C GLU A 38 0.18 3.01 -9.92
N ALA A 39 -0.64 2.56 -8.97
CA ALA A 39 -1.23 3.43 -7.93
C ALA A 39 -0.21 4.30 -7.16
N LEU A 40 1.05 3.88 -7.09
CA LEU A 40 2.14 4.65 -6.45
C LEU A 40 2.63 5.82 -7.32
N THR A 41 2.44 5.77 -8.65
CA THR A 41 3.03 6.72 -9.60
C THR A 41 2.00 7.42 -10.51
N ASP A 42 0.81 6.86 -10.69
CA ASP A 42 -0.28 7.39 -11.53
C ASP A 42 -1.02 8.60 -10.93
N GLY A 43 -0.61 9.03 -9.73
CA GLY A 43 -1.20 10.12 -8.96
C GLY A 43 -2.26 9.70 -7.94
N THR A 44 -2.62 8.42 -7.85
CA THR A 44 -3.54 7.91 -6.82
C THR A 44 -2.96 8.10 -5.42
N LEU A 45 -1.68 7.75 -5.22
CA LEU A 45 -0.97 7.96 -3.96
C LEU A 45 -0.98 9.44 -3.53
N ASN A 46 -0.72 10.37 -4.45
CA ASN A 46 -0.69 11.81 -4.16
C ASN A 46 -2.06 12.40 -3.77
N ARG A 47 -3.16 11.72 -4.09
CA ARG A 47 -4.53 12.12 -3.71
C ARG A 47 -4.98 11.49 -2.39
N SER A 48 -4.14 10.65 -1.79
CA SER A 48 -4.45 9.85 -0.61
C SER A 48 -3.74 10.42 0.61
N ASP A 49 -4.45 10.55 1.73
CA ASP A 49 -3.91 11.00 3.01
C ASP A 49 -3.10 9.89 3.71
N VAL A 50 -3.46 8.63 3.46
CA VAL A 50 -2.80 7.45 4.03
C VAL A 50 -2.70 6.35 2.98
N LEU A 51 -1.53 5.70 2.92
CA LEU A 51 -1.30 4.45 2.22
C LEU A 51 -1.38 3.27 3.19
N ILE A 52 -2.15 2.24 2.83
CA ILE A 52 -2.33 1.01 3.61
C ILE A 52 -1.88 -0.15 2.74
N PHE A 53 -0.86 -0.87 3.17
CA PHE A 53 -0.47 -2.14 2.56
C PHE A 53 -1.22 -3.30 3.24
N ASN A 54 -2.11 -3.91 2.48
CA ASN A 54 -2.67 -5.25 2.71
C ASN A 54 -2.18 -6.19 1.59
N THR A 55 -0.87 -6.17 1.34
CA THR A 55 -0.17 -6.94 0.31
C THR A 55 1.32 -7.03 0.62
N LEU A 56 1.97 -8.11 0.22
CA LEU A 56 3.43 -8.27 0.31
C LEU A 56 4.07 -7.93 -1.03
N ARG A 57 4.95 -6.90 -1.06
CA ARG A 57 5.59 -6.43 -2.30
C ARG A 57 6.92 -7.13 -2.58
N GLU A 58 6.86 -8.41 -2.94
CA GLU A 58 8.02 -9.25 -3.26
C GLU A 58 7.83 -10.03 -4.58
N GLY A 59 8.91 -10.62 -5.09
CA GLY A 59 8.88 -11.48 -6.29
C GLY A 59 8.27 -10.75 -7.50
N ASP A 60 7.28 -11.35 -8.13
CA ASP A 60 6.57 -10.76 -9.28
C ASP A 60 5.77 -9.49 -8.92
N MET A 61 5.56 -9.23 -7.64
CA MET A 61 4.94 -8.00 -7.13
C MET A 61 5.95 -7.04 -6.50
N ALA A 62 7.26 -7.29 -6.66
CA ALA A 62 8.27 -6.35 -6.21
C ALA A 62 8.04 -4.97 -6.86
N LEU A 63 8.29 -3.93 -6.09
CA LEU A 63 8.22 -2.56 -6.60
C LEU A 63 9.48 -2.27 -7.42
N ASP A 64 9.32 -1.59 -8.55
CA ASP A 64 10.44 -1.06 -9.31
C ASP A 64 11.04 0.20 -8.65
N ALA A 65 12.15 0.68 -9.17
CA ALA A 65 12.86 1.83 -8.60
C ALA A 65 12.01 3.13 -8.58
N GLU A 66 11.12 3.33 -9.55
CA GLU A 66 10.26 4.52 -9.59
C GLU A 66 9.21 4.46 -8.48
N GLN A 67 8.55 3.30 -8.34
CA GLN A 67 7.54 3.03 -7.31
C GLN A 67 8.15 3.08 -5.91
N GLN A 68 9.35 2.53 -5.72
CA GLN A 68 10.10 2.63 -4.46
C GLN A 68 10.41 4.08 -4.09
N ASN A 69 10.85 4.88 -5.06
CA ASN A 69 11.13 6.30 -4.84
C ASN A 69 9.86 7.11 -4.54
N ALA A 70 8.74 6.81 -5.20
CA ALA A 70 7.45 7.41 -4.91
C ALA A 70 7.00 7.10 -3.48
N LEU A 71 7.11 5.84 -3.04
CA LEU A 71 6.79 5.44 -1.67
C LEU A 71 7.67 6.16 -0.65
N LYS A 72 8.99 6.18 -0.84
CA LYS A 72 9.93 6.91 0.03
C LYS A 72 9.58 8.39 0.11
N GLY A 73 9.32 9.03 -1.03
CA GLY A 73 8.96 10.45 -1.09
C GLY A 73 7.66 10.76 -0.35
N TYR A 74 6.65 9.92 -0.53
CA TYR A 74 5.37 10.03 0.15
C TYR A 74 5.52 9.96 1.68
N ILE A 75 6.24 8.96 2.19
CA ILE A 75 6.48 8.78 3.63
C ILE A 75 7.36 9.91 4.18
N SER A 76 8.45 10.26 3.49
CA SER A 76 9.39 11.31 3.92
C SER A 76 8.74 12.70 3.96
N SER A 77 7.63 12.90 3.22
CA SER A 77 6.83 14.11 3.25
C SER A 77 5.86 14.17 4.44
N GLY A 78 5.84 13.14 5.30
CA GLY A 78 5.03 13.08 6.52
C GLY A 78 3.65 12.45 6.36
N ASN A 79 3.37 11.80 5.22
CA ASN A 79 2.08 11.12 5.01
C ASN A 79 2.02 9.79 5.76
N GLY A 80 0.79 9.34 6.06
CA GLY A 80 0.57 8.11 6.83
C GLY A 80 0.86 6.85 6.01
N PHE A 81 1.57 5.89 6.62
CA PHE A 81 1.81 4.57 6.04
C PHE A 81 1.51 3.47 7.05
N VAL A 82 0.65 2.52 6.66
CA VAL A 82 0.22 1.40 7.51
C VAL A 82 0.56 0.09 6.83
N CYS A 83 1.32 -0.76 7.52
CA CYS A 83 1.56 -2.14 7.11
C CYS A 83 0.78 -3.11 8.00
N ILE A 84 0.09 -4.07 7.38
CA ILE A 84 -0.65 -5.12 8.06
C ILE A 84 0.09 -6.44 7.93
N HIS A 85 0.51 -6.97 9.08
CA HIS A 85 1.13 -8.30 9.19
C HIS A 85 2.39 -8.42 8.30
N ILE A 86 2.40 -9.36 7.36
CA ILE A 86 3.52 -9.62 6.45
C ILE A 86 3.82 -8.47 5.49
N SER A 87 2.91 -7.49 5.31
CA SER A 87 3.16 -6.40 4.37
C SER A 87 4.34 -5.49 4.76
N GLY A 88 4.80 -5.60 6.01
CA GLY A 88 5.99 -4.91 6.50
C GLY A 88 7.28 -5.70 6.32
N CYS A 89 7.25 -6.92 5.76
CA CYS A 89 8.46 -7.69 5.50
C CYS A 89 9.36 -6.95 4.50
N VAL A 90 10.66 -6.92 4.79
CA VAL A 90 11.68 -6.36 3.91
C VAL A 90 11.83 -7.27 2.68
N PRO A 91 11.58 -6.79 1.46
CA PRO A 91 11.76 -7.60 0.26
C PRO A 91 13.26 -7.83 -0.01
N ASP A 92 13.62 -9.04 -0.45
CA ASP A 92 15.02 -9.38 -0.82
C ASP A 92 15.60 -8.43 -1.90
N SER A 93 14.73 -7.88 -2.76
CA SER A 93 15.10 -6.96 -3.83
C SER A 93 15.25 -5.51 -3.38
N TRP A 94 14.91 -5.18 -2.13
CA TRP A 94 14.91 -3.81 -1.63
C TRP A 94 15.20 -3.74 -0.13
N ASN A 95 16.48 -3.86 0.22
CA ASN A 95 16.93 -3.88 1.62
C ASN A 95 16.69 -2.54 2.33
N GLU A 96 16.76 -1.42 1.60
CA GLU A 96 16.53 -0.07 2.13
C GLU A 96 15.09 0.13 2.63
N TYR A 97 14.16 -0.79 2.35
CA TYR A 97 12.81 -0.76 2.91
C TYR A 97 12.80 -0.89 4.45
N GLY A 98 13.81 -1.56 5.02
CA GLY A 98 13.94 -1.78 6.46
C GLY A 98 14.78 -0.73 7.20
N GLU A 99 15.26 0.29 6.51
CA GLU A 99 16.10 1.38 7.05
C GLU A 99 15.27 2.63 7.41
#